data_AF-A0AA39ZT30-F1
#
_entry.id   AF-A0AA39ZT30-F1
#
_cell.length_a   1.000
_cell.length_b   1.000
_cell.length_c   1.000
_cell.angle_alpha   90.00
_cell.angle_beta   90.00
_cell.angle_gamma   90.00
#
_symmetry.space_group_name_H-M   'P 1'
#
loop_
_entity.id
_entity.type
_entity.pdbx_description
1 polymer ?
#
loop_
_entity_poly.entity_id
_entity_poly.type
_entity_poly.pdbx_seq_one_letter_code
_entity_poly.pdbx_strand_id
1 'polypeptide(L)' 'EKVPRPPNAFILYRKDRHKELKNANPTLKNNEISTLVGTMWRREDDATRAKYHLKAQECKNMLLKYYPQYKYK' A
#
# COMPACT_ATOMS: atom_id res chain seq x y z
N GLU A 1 3.66 5.14 -22.49
CA GLU A 1 3.11 4.55 -21.25
C GLU A 1 3.51 5.36 -20.04
N LYS A 2 2.58 5.68 -19.12
CA LYS A 2 2.91 6.35 -17.85
C LYS A 2 3.22 5.29 -16.82
N VAL A 3 4.45 5.25 -16.33
CA VAL A 3 4.85 4.37 -15.22
C VAL A 3 4.05 4.80 -13.98
N PRO A 4 3.20 3.92 -13.41
CA PRO A 4 2.42 4.25 -12.22
C PRO A 4 3.34 4.48 -11.02
N ARG A 5 2.87 5.27 -10.05
CA ARG A 5 3.65 5.57 -8.85
C ARG A 5 4.00 4.29 -8.10
N PRO A 6 5.23 4.17 -7.57
CA PRO A 6 5.56 3.05 -6.71
C PRO A 6 4.65 3.10 -5.48
N PRO A 7 4.03 1.97 -5.09
CA PRO A 7 3.12 1.94 -3.97
C PRO A 7 3.89 2.24 -2.67
N ASN A 8 3.37 3.16 -1.87
CA ASN A 8 3.92 3.44 -0.54
C ASN A 8 3.51 2.33 0.46
N ALA A 9 4.07 2.38 1.67
CA ALA A 9 3.82 1.38 2.71
C ALA A 9 2.31 1.21 3.00
N PHE A 10 1.59 2.32 3.10
CA PHE A 10 0.14 2.32 3.33
C PHE A 10 -0.66 1.75 2.16
N ILE A 11 -0.26 2.00 0.91
CA ILE A 11 -0.94 1.43 -0.27
C ILE A 11 -0.76 -0.08 -0.33
N LEU A 12 0.44 -0.59 -0.01
CA LEU A 12 0.70 -2.02 0.09
C LEU A 12 -0.16 -2.66 1.17
N TYR A 13 -0.14 -2.09 2.38
CA TYR A 13 -0.95 -2.54 3.50
C TYR A 13 -2.45 -2.49 3.21
N ARG A 14 -2.93 -1.39 2.63
CA ARG A 14 -4.34 -1.23 2.25
C ARG A 14 -4.77 -2.26 1.23
N LYS A 15 -3.91 -2.62 0.27
CA LYS A 15 -4.25 -3.63 -0.73
C LYS A 15 -4.50 -4.99 -0.08
N ASP A 16 -3.66 -5.39 0.87
CA ASP A 16 -3.80 -6.64 1.61
C ASP A 16 -5.07 -6.63 2.47
N ARG A 17 -5.23 -5.61 3.33
CA ARG A 17 -6.38 -5.49 4.24
C ARG A 17 -7.70 -5.26 3.51
N HIS A 18 -7.69 -4.53 2.40
CA HIS A 18 -8.90 -4.32 1.59
C HIS A 18 -9.41 -5.64 1.02
N LYS A 19 -8.50 -6.49 0.51
CA LYS A 19 -8.87 -7.83 0.02
C LYS A 19 -9.42 -8.70 1.14
N GLU A 20 -8.79 -8.70 2.32
CA GLU A 20 -9.28 -9.44 3.49
C GLU A 20 -10.68 -8.96 3.92
N LEU A 21 -10.88 -7.65 4.05
CA LEU A 21 -12.17 -7.08 4.47
C LEU A 21 -13.27 -7.29 3.42
N LYS A 22 -12.93 -7.22 2.14
CA LYS A 22 -13.87 -7.47 1.05
C LYS A 22 -14.24 -8.94 0.93
N ASN A 23 -13.29 -9.84 1.21
CA ASN A 23 -13.56 -11.27 1.27
C ASN A 23 -14.41 -11.63 2.49
N ALA A 24 -14.12 -11.03 3.66
CA ALA A 24 -14.89 -11.24 4.87
C ALA A 24 -16.30 -10.64 4.77
N ASN A 25 -16.42 -9.47 4.14
CA ASN A 25 -17.69 -8.76 3.96
C ASN A 25 -17.76 -8.12 2.57
N PRO A 26 -18.26 -8.85 1.56
CA PRO A 26 -18.35 -8.34 0.18
C PRO A 26 -19.34 -7.18 0.04
N THR A 27 -20.24 -6.99 1.00
CA THR A 27 -21.19 -5.86 1.06
C THR A 27 -20.56 -4.57 1.58
N LEU A 28 -19.37 -4.62 2.20
CA LEU A 28 -18.69 -3.42 2.67
C LEU A 28 -18.36 -2.48 1.50
N LYS A 29 -18.70 -1.22 1.71
CA LYS A 29 -18.37 -0.13 0.79
C LYS A 29 -16.88 0.20 0.90
N ASN A 30 -16.28 0.59 -0.22
CA ASN A 30 -14.87 0.98 -0.28
C ASN A 30 -14.53 2.15 0.65
N ASN A 31 -15.50 3.04 0.91
CA ASN A 31 -15.33 4.15 1.85
C ASN A 31 -15.10 3.64 3.28
N GLU A 32 -15.95 2.73 3.76
CA GLU A 32 -15.82 2.11 5.08
C GLU A 32 -14.49 1.37 5.22
N ILE A 33 -14.13 0.59 4.21
CA ILE A 33 -12.84 -0.13 4.20
C ILE A 33 -11.68 0.86 4.29
N SER A 34 -11.73 1.98 3.57
CA SER A 34 -10.66 2.97 3.59
C SER A 34 -10.52 3.64 4.95
N THR A 35 -11.63 3.97 5.61
CA THR A 35 -11.65 4.51 6.98
C THR A 35 -11.11 3.49 7.99
N LEU A 36 -11.54 2.23 7.87
CA LEU A 36 -11.13 1.15 8.76
C LEU A 36 -9.63 0.85 8.63
N VAL A 37 -9.15 0.66 7.40
CA VAL A 37 -7.72 0.42 7.12
C VAL A 37 -6.85 1.59 7.57
N GLY A 38 -7.31 2.83 7.39
CA GLY A 38 -6.60 4.01 7.90
C GLY A 38 -6.44 3.98 9.42
N THR A 39 -7.48 3.55 10.14
CA THR A 39 -7.43 3.37 11.59
C THR A 39 -6.55 2.20 12.00
N MET A 40 -6.66 1.07 11.31
CA MET A 40 -5.82 -0.11 11.55
C MET A 40 -4.35 0.23 11.34
N TRP A 41 -3.99 0.93 10.27
CA TRP A 41 -2.60 1.33 10.00
C TRP A 41 -1.99 2.20 11.11
N ARG A 42 -2.78 3.13 11.69
CA ARG A 42 -2.31 3.94 12.83
C ARG A 42 -2.13 3.11 14.10
N ARG A 43 -2.93 2.06 14.28
CA ARG A 43 -2.90 1.16 15.44
C ARG A 43 -1.96 -0.04 15.26
N GLU A 44 -1.49 -0.29 14.05
CA GLU A 44 -0.63 -1.41 13.72
C GLU A 44 0.76 -1.24 14.34
N ASP A 45 1.37 -2.36 14.72
CA ASP A 45 2.70 -2.40 15.31
C ASP A 45 3.78 -1.75 14.43
N ASP A 46 4.73 -1.09 15.08
CA ASP A 46 5.90 -0.51 14.42
C ASP A 46 6.66 -1.53 13.58
N ALA A 47 6.78 -2.77 14.03
CA ALA A 47 7.44 -3.84 13.29
C ALA A 47 6.73 -4.15 11.96
N THR A 48 5.40 -4.23 11.99
CA THR A 48 4.58 -4.44 10.78
C THR A 48 4.69 -3.24 9.86
N ARG A 49 4.57 -2.01 10.39
CA ARG A 49 4.74 -0.80 9.59
C ARG A 49 6.13 -0.76 8.93
N ALA A 50 7.19 -1.03 9.68
CA ALA A 50 8.55 -1.09 9.19
C ALA A 50 8.72 -2.10 8.04
N LYS A 51 8.11 -3.29 8.16
CA LYS A 51 8.09 -4.29 7.08
C LYS A 51 7.44 -3.75 5.79
N TYR A 52 6.32 -3.04 5.91
CA TYR A 52 5.67 -2.41 4.75
C TYR A 52 6.46 -1.21 4.20
N HIS A 53 7.13 -0.45 5.07
CA HIS A 53 8.05 0.61 4.66
C HIS A 53 9.24 0.09 3.86
N LEU A 54 9.87 -1.00 4.31
CA LEU A 54 10.93 -1.70 3.59
C LEU A 54 10.44 -2.17 2.22
N LYS A 55 9.30 -2.89 2.17
CA LYS A 55 8.71 -3.32 0.89
C LYS A 55 8.43 -2.17 -0.07
N ALA A 56 7.94 -1.04 0.45
CA ALA A 56 7.69 0.15 -0.37
C ALA A 56 8.99 0.77 -0.91
N GLN A 57 10.05 0.80 -0.10
CA GLN A 57 11.37 1.21 -0.54
C GLN A 57 11.93 0.26 -1.61
N GLU A 58 11.79 -1.05 -1.42
CA GLU A 58 12.19 -2.04 -2.42
C GLU A 58 11.42 -1.87 -3.73
N CYS A 59 10.09 -1.72 -3.69
CA CYS A 59 9.31 -1.43 -4.89
C CYS A 59 9.75 -0.15 -5.60
N LYS A 60 10.04 0.91 -4.84
CA LYS A 60 10.59 2.15 -5.39
C LYS A 60 11.95 1.92 -6.05
N ASN A 61 12.85 1.20 -5.40
CA ASN A 61 14.19 0.91 -5.91
C ASN A 61 14.12 0.02 -7.15
N MET A 62 13.26 -0.99 -7.17
CA MET A 62 13.00 -1.81 -8.35
C MET A 62 12.48 -0.94 -9.49
N LEU A 63 11.51 -0.06 -9.24
CA LEU A 63 10.98 0.82 -10.26
C LEU A 63 12.08 1.72 -10.85
N LEU A 64 12.94 2.30 -10.02
CA LEU A 64 14.08 3.11 -10.46
C LEU A 64 15.13 2.27 -11.21
N LYS A 65 15.27 0.98 -10.88
CA LYS A 65 16.17 0.05 -11.58
C LYS A 65 15.65 -0.32 -12.97
N TYR A 66 14.37 -0.61 -13.10
CA TYR A 66 13.74 -0.94 -14.39
C TYR A 66 13.46 0.29 -15.25
N TYR A 67 13.13 1.41 -14.61
CA TYR A 67 12.86 2.69 -15.23
C TYR A 67 13.80 3.75 -14.63
N PRO A 68 15.09 3.76 -15.00
CA PRO A 68 16.05 4.76 -14.53
C PRO A 68 15.69 6.18 -14.94
N GLN A 69 14.85 6.33 -15.97
CA GLN A 69 14.31 7.61 -16.43
C GLN A 69 13.02 8.02 -15.68
N TYR A 70 12.56 7.22 -14.70
CA TYR A 70 11.42 7.56 -13.87
C TYR A 70 11.76 8.75 -12.98
N LYS A 71 11.27 9.93 -13.36
CA LYS A 71 11.37 11.15 -12.58
C LYS A 71 9.98 11.57 -12.14
N TYR A 72 9.78 11.69 -10.83
CA TYR A 72 8.59 12.32 -10.27
C TYR A 72 8.59 13.79 -10.73
N LYS A 73 7.56 14.20 -11.48
CA LYS A 73 7.35 15.56 -11.96
C LYS A 73 6.10 16.13 -11.32
#